data_AF-F4BFT6-F1
#
_entry.id   AF-F4BFT6-F1
#
_cell.length_a   1.000
_cell.length_b   1.000
_cell.length_c   1.000
_cell.angle_alpha   90.00
_cell.angle_beta   90.00
_cell.angle_gamma   90.00
#
_symmetry.space_group_name_H-M   'P 1'
#
loop_
_entity.id
_entity.type
_entity.pdbx_description
1 polymer ?
#
loop_
_entity_poly.entity_id
_entity_poly.type
_entity_poly.pdbx_seq_one_letter_code
_entity_poly.pdbx_strand_id
1 'polypeptide(L)' 'MKINHVIKHFKTKAELARVLKIEPSAVSHWVKKDEIPAKRQLQIQKITKGKLKAGL' A
#
# COMPACT_ATOMS: atom_id res chain seq x y z
N MET A 1 -8.06 -3.99 1.77
CA MET A 1 -7.84 -3.18 0.54
C MET A 1 -7.05 -3.97 -0.48
N LYS A 2 -7.29 -3.80 -1.80
CA LYS A 2 -6.54 -4.50 -2.86
C LYS A 2 -5.24 -3.77 -3.23
N ILE A 3 -4.13 -4.49 -3.36
CA ILE A 3 -2.81 -3.90 -3.70
C ILE A 3 -2.82 -3.12 -5.02
N ASN A 4 -3.56 -3.60 -6.02
CA ASN A 4 -3.68 -2.92 -7.31
C ASN A 4 -4.36 -1.54 -7.18
N HIS A 5 -5.36 -1.40 -6.30
CA HIS A 5 -6.01 -0.11 -6.06
C HIS A 5 -5.07 0.86 -5.35
N VAL A 6 -4.26 0.35 -4.42
CA VAL A 6 -3.23 1.14 -3.73
C VAL A 6 -2.19 1.64 -4.74
N ILE A 7 -1.62 0.76 -5.56
CA ILE A 7 -0.62 1.14 -6.56
C ILE A 7 -1.21 2.15 -7.56
N LYS A 8 -2.46 1.96 -8.01
CA LYS A 8 -3.14 2.92 -8.89
C LYS A 8 -3.28 4.30 -8.23
N HIS A 9 -3.58 4.36 -6.92
CA HIS A 9 -3.67 5.63 -6.18
C HIS A 9 -2.32 6.35 -6.08
N PHE A 10 -1.24 5.60 -5.80
CA PHE A 10 0.12 6.13 -5.67
C PHE A 10 0.88 6.19 -7.01
N LYS A 11 0.22 5.86 -8.12
CA LYS A 11 0.75 5.74 -9.49
C LYS A 11 1.75 4.60 -9.70
N THR A 12 2.72 4.41 -8.80
CA THR A 12 3.75 3.37 -8.94
C THR A 12 4.07 2.67 -7.62
N LYS A 13 4.69 1.48 -7.72
CA LYS A 13 5.22 0.75 -6.55
C LYS A 13 6.32 1.53 -5.82
N ALA A 14 7.16 2.24 -6.58
CA ALA A 14 8.25 3.04 -6.05
C ALA A 14 7.71 4.24 -5.24
N GLU A 15 6.67 4.92 -5.74
CA GLU A 15 6.04 6.03 -5.02
C GLU A 15 5.34 5.57 -3.74
N LEU A 16 4.65 4.42 -3.78
CA LEU A 16 4.09 3.80 -2.58
C LEU A 16 5.18 3.51 -1.53
N ALA A 17 6.31 2.93 -1.96
CA ALA A 17 7.44 2.63 -1.08
C ALA A 17 8.06 3.90 -0.48
N ARG A 18 8.26 4.94 -1.31
CA ARG A 18 8.77 6.25 -0.92
C ARG A 18 7.91 6.92 0.14
N VAL A 19 6.59 6.94 -0.07
CA VAL A 19 5.65 7.54 0.89
C VAL A 19 5.58 6.74 2.20
N LEU A 20 5.68 5.42 2.12
CA LEU A 20 5.68 4.55 3.30
C LEU A 20 7.04 4.44 4.01
N LYS A 21 8.09 5.03 3.44
CA LYS A 21 9.49 4.93 3.89
C LYS A 21 9.93 3.48 4.08
N ILE A 22 9.73 2.68 3.04
CA ILE A 22 10.13 1.26 2.99
C ILE A 22 10.87 0.95 1.72
N GLU A 23 11.53 -0.20 1.71
CA GLU A 23 12.14 -0.75 0.51
C GLU A 23 11.10 -1.11 -0.57
N PRO A 24 11.35 -0.80 -1.87
CA PRO A 24 10.48 -1.21 -2.97
C PRO A 24 10.27 -2.73 -3.08
N SER A 25 11.22 -3.51 -2.56
CA SER A 25 11.12 -4.98 -2.48
C SER A 25 9.95 -5.43 -1.59
N ALA A 26 9.66 -4.70 -0.50
CA ALA A 26 8.52 -4.99 0.37
C ALA A 26 7.18 -4.82 -0.37
N VAL A 27 7.04 -3.74 -1.15
CA VAL A 27 5.84 -3.54 -1.99
C VAL A 27 5.72 -4.64 -3.04
N SER A 28 6.84 -5.05 -3.65
CA SER A 28 6.84 -6.14 -4.62
C SER A 28 6.43 -7.48 -3.99
N HIS A 29 6.82 -7.72 -2.74
CA HIS A 29 6.39 -8.88 -1.97
C HIS A 29 4.88 -8.88 -1.73
N TRP A 30 4.28 -7.72 -1.40
CA TRP A 30 2.83 -7.59 -1.23
C TRP A 30 2.07 -7.86 -2.52
N VAL A 31 2.60 -7.41 -3.67
CA VAL A 31 2.02 -7.71 -4.98
C VAL A 31 2.08 -9.21 -5.28
N LYS A 32 3.21 -9.87 -5.00
CA LYS A 32 3.35 -11.32 -5.20
C LYS A 32 2.40 -12.13 -4.32
N LYS A 33 2.13 -11.66 -3.09
CA LYS A 33 1.21 -12.30 -2.15
C LYS A 33 -0.25 -11.87 -2.30
N ASP A 34 -0.53 -10.91 -3.20
CA ASP A 34 -1.81 -10.19 -3.30
C ASP A 34 -2.34 -9.70 -1.94
N GLU A 35 -1.44 -9.38 -1.01
CA GLU A 35 -1.77 -9.11 0.39
C GLU A 35 -0.95 -7.94 0.93
N ILE A 36 -1.63 -6.99 1.56
CA ILE A 36 -1.00 -5.90 2.30
C ILE A 36 -1.13 -6.19 3.79
N PRO A 37 -0.02 -6.21 4.56
CA PRO A 37 -0.08 -6.40 6.02
C PRO A 37 -1.02 -5.41 6.71
N ALA A 38 -1.82 -5.85 7.69
CA ALA A 38 -2.85 -5.04 8.34
C ALA A 38 -2.32 -3.69 8.88
N LYS A 39 -1.14 -3.68 9.50
CA LYS A 39 -0.49 -2.44 9.98
C LYS A 39 -0.23 -1.45 8.85
N ARG A 40 0.14 -1.93 7.65
CA ARG A 40 0.37 -1.11 6.46
C ARG A 40 -0.94 -0.64 5.84
N GLN A 41 -1.99 -1.46 5.87
CA GLN A 41 -3.34 -1.04 5.46
C GLN A 41 -3.81 0.19 6.27
N LEU A 42 -3.65 0.16 7.60
CA LEU A 42 -4.01 1.29 8.46
C LEU A 42 -3.15 2.53 8.19
N GLN A 43 -1.84 2.34 7.96
CA GLN A 43 -0.94 3.44 7.59
C GLN A 43 -1.34 4.08 6.26
N ILE A 44 -1.64 3.27 5.24
CA ILE A 44 -2.11 3.73 3.93
C ILE A 44 -3.43 4.50 4.06
N GLN A 45 -4.38 3.99 4.87
CA GLN A 45 -5.63 4.68 5.13
C GLN A 45 -5.42 6.07 5.75
N LYS A 46 -4.53 6.18 6.73
CA LYS A 46 -4.18 7.48 7.36
C LYS A 46 -3.59 8.46 6.34
N ILE A 47 -2.61 8.01 5.55
CA ILE A 47 -1.93 8.84 4.54
C ILE A 47 -2.90 9.31 3.46
N THR A 48 -3.81 8.42 3.04
CA THR A 48 -4.80 8.73 2.01
C THR A 48 -6.05 9.44 2.56
N LYS A 49 -6.05 9.83 3.85
CA LYS A 49 -7.18 10.48 4.53
C LYS A 49 -8.50 9.73 4.33
N GLY A 50 -8.46 8.39 4.39
CA GLY A 50 -9.65 7.54 4.24
C GLY A 50 -10.10 7.25 2.80
N LYS A 51 -9.41 7.78 1.77
CA LYS A 51 -9.72 7.44 0.37
C LYS A 51 -9.53 5.95 0.07
N LEU A 52 -8.56 5.30 0.72
CA LEU A 52 -8.40 3.85 0.73
C LEU A 52 -8.77 3.34 2.12
N LYS A 53 -9.77 2.45 2.20
CA LYS A 53 -10.21 1.85 3.46
C LYS A 53 -9.52 0.52 3.70
N ALA A 54 -8.94 0.33 4.89
CA ALA A 54 -8.49 -0.98 5.33
C ALA A 54 -9.69 -1.94 5.33
N GLY A 55 -9.46 -3.14 4.81
CA GLY A 55 -10.41 -4.25 4.96
C GLY A 55 -9.79 -5.12 6.04
N LEU A 56 -10.15 -4.81 7.29
CA LEU A 56 -9.94 -5.75 8.40
C LEU A 56 -10.91 -6.92 8.21
#